data_AF-A0A847JL45-F1
#
_entry.id   AF-A0A847JL45-F1
#
_cell.length_a   1.000
_cell.length_b   1.000
_cell.length_c   1.000
_cell.angle_alpha   90.00
_cell.angle_beta   90.00
_cell.angle_gamma   90.00
#
_symmetry.space_group_name_H-M   'P 1'
#
loop_
_entity.id
_entity.type
_entity.pdbx_description
1 polymer ?
#
loop_
_entity_poly.entity_id
_entity_poly.type
_entity_poly.pdbx_seq_one_letter_code
_entity_poly.pdbx_strand_id
1 'polypeptide(L)'
;FSKADREALGQYVVRGATCAEKIQYDPASDTVFWTAAPKGFYKGKTETFKGFEFVDQLVAHLPPRRVQLVRRYGVYAGKVRKQWQERPSINRLAPEGWQKRHPDKSLIVQKSPQESEETDQAPDAWSKLRRQSWARLLQKVYEVDPFVCPKCQGIMSVVAIIEDPKELAKIITWAKQQEREHPVAVCARSPPELALVSV
;
A
#
# COMPACT_ATOMS: atom_id res chain seq x y z
N PHE A 1 -0.15 1.54 26.47
CA PHE A 1 0.62 0.29 26.31
C PHE A 1 1.99 0.43 26.95
N SER A 2 2.33 -0.47 27.87
CA SER A 2 3.70 -0.58 28.40
C SER A 2 4.69 -0.85 27.26
N LYS A 3 6.00 -0.68 27.50
CA LYS A 3 7.03 -1.04 26.51
C LYS A 3 6.88 -2.52 26.12
N ALA A 4 6.65 -3.37 27.13
CA ALA A 4 6.43 -4.80 26.95
C ALA A 4 5.20 -5.11 26.08
N ASP A 5 4.09 -4.38 26.24
CA ASP A 5 2.87 -4.61 25.45
C ASP A 5 3.07 -4.25 23.96
N ARG A 6 3.83 -3.18 23.69
CA ARG A 6 4.18 -2.76 22.33
C ARG A 6 5.13 -3.75 21.66
N GLU A 7 6.06 -4.28 22.43
CA GLU A 7 6.98 -5.34 21.98
C GLU A 7 6.23 -6.64 21.71
N ALA A 8 5.31 -7.04 22.60
CA ALA A 8 4.47 -8.22 22.42
C ALA A 8 3.55 -8.09 21.19
N LEU A 9 2.96 -6.90 20.98
CA LEU A 9 2.17 -6.62 19.78
C LEU A 9 3.04 -6.65 18.51
N GLY A 10 4.24 -6.07 18.55
CA GLY A 10 5.21 -6.11 17.45
C GLY A 10 5.65 -7.54 17.12
N GLN A 11 5.96 -8.34 18.15
CA GLN A 11 6.29 -9.76 18.01
C GLN A 11 5.11 -10.58 17.49
N TYR A 12 3.88 -10.25 17.90
CA TYR A 12 2.65 -10.90 17.41
C TYR A 12 2.36 -10.58 15.95
N VAL A 13 2.67 -9.35 15.50
CA VAL A 13 2.53 -8.93 14.10
C VAL A 13 3.63 -9.55 13.21
N VAL A 14 4.82 -9.80 13.76
CA VAL A 14 5.96 -10.39 13.04
C VAL A 14 5.91 -11.92 13.01
N ARG A 15 5.34 -12.58 14.03
CA ARG A 15 5.19 -14.03 14.03
C ARG A 15 4.06 -14.46 13.09
N GLY A 16 4.33 -15.51 12.30
CA GLY A 16 3.28 -16.23 11.58
C GLY A 16 2.17 -16.66 12.55
N ALA A 17 0.94 -16.83 12.05
CA ALA A 17 -0.27 -17.00 12.86
C ALA A 17 -0.29 -18.30 13.72
N THR A 18 0.73 -19.15 13.61
CA THR A 18 0.78 -20.49 14.19
C THR A 18 1.99 -20.66 15.09
N CYS A 19 1.79 -21.27 16.26
CA CYS A 19 2.84 -21.72 17.17
C CYS A 19 2.85 -23.24 17.16
N ALA A 20 4.00 -23.88 16.92
CA ALA A 20 4.11 -25.33 16.87
C ALA A 20 3.68 -25.99 18.19
N GLU A 21 3.94 -25.35 19.32
CA GLU A 21 3.52 -25.83 20.66
C GLU A 21 1.99 -25.95 20.82
N LYS A 22 1.22 -25.26 19.98
CA LYS A 22 -0.25 -25.23 20.02
C LYS A 22 -0.90 -26.15 18.99
N ILE A 23 -0.09 -26.89 18.23
CA ILE A 23 -0.53 -27.73 17.15
C ILE A 23 -0.14 -29.16 17.50
N GLN A 24 -1.13 -30.06 17.49
CA GLN A 24 -0.90 -31.49 17.63
C GLN A 24 -1.43 -32.18 16.38
N TYR A 25 -0.61 -33.06 15.81
CA TYR A 25 -0.98 -33.84 14.64
C TYR A 25 -1.07 -35.31 15.03
N ASP A 26 -2.20 -35.92 14.70
CA ASP A 26 -2.39 -37.37 14.80
C ASP A 26 -2.26 -38.01 13.40
N PRO A 27 -1.18 -38.77 13.13
CA PRO A 27 -0.96 -39.41 11.84
C PRO A 27 -1.96 -40.51 11.51
N ALA A 28 -2.58 -41.15 12.52
CA ALA A 28 -3.50 -42.27 12.30
C ALA A 28 -4.83 -41.81 11.71
N SER A 29 -5.32 -40.64 12.14
CA SER A 29 -6.60 -40.07 11.71
C SER A 29 -6.46 -38.92 10.69
N ASP A 30 -5.22 -38.54 10.35
CA ASP A 30 -4.86 -37.36 9.56
C ASP A 30 -5.53 -36.08 10.08
N THR A 31 -5.44 -35.87 11.40
CA THR A 31 -6.16 -34.80 12.10
C THR A 31 -5.19 -33.88 12.80
N VAL A 32 -5.39 -32.57 12.62
CA VAL A 32 -4.65 -31.51 13.29
C VAL A 32 -5.56 -30.86 14.34
N PHE A 33 -5.08 -30.81 15.57
CA PHE A 33 -5.71 -30.08 16.67
C PHE A 33 -4.95 -28.79 16.92
N TRP A 34 -5.67 -27.67 16.89
CA TRP A 34 -5.14 -26.37 17.27
C TRP A 34 -5.82 -25.88 18.54
N THR A 35 -5.02 -25.47 19.53
CA THR A 35 -5.54 -25.00 20.82
C THR A 35 -5.14 -23.54 21.05
N ALA A 36 -6.14 -22.69 21.24
CA ALA A 36 -5.93 -21.31 21.60
C ALA A 36 -5.32 -21.16 23.00
N ALA A 37 -4.65 -20.04 23.25
CA ALA A 37 -4.10 -19.77 24.57
C ALA A 37 -5.22 -19.73 25.64
N PRO A 38 -4.95 -20.19 26.88
CA PRO A 38 -5.93 -20.15 27.97
C PRO A 38 -6.21 -18.74 28.50
N LYS A 39 -5.50 -17.72 28.02
CA LYS A 39 -5.71 -16.31 28.33
C LYS A 39 -5.77 -15.52 27.03
N GLY A 40 -6.63 -14.51 26.96
CA GLY A 40 -6.79 -13.65 25.78
C GLY A 40 -8.13 -13.81 25.07
N PHE A 41 -8.27 -13.16 23.93
CA PHE A 41 -9.55 -12.99 23.22
C PHE A 41 -10.16 -14.32 22.73
N TYR A 42 -9.34 -15.28 22.30
CA TYR A 42 -9.77 -16.59 21.79
C TYR A 42 -9.72 -17.70 22.85
N LYS A 43 -9.82 -17.34 24.14
CA LYS A 43 -9.55 -18.24 25.26
C LYS A 43 -10.25 -19.60 25.13
N GLY A 44 -9.46 -20.68 25.21
CA GLY A 44 -9.94 -22.05 25.36
C GLY A 44 -10.60 -22.66 24.12
N LYS A 45 -10.58 -21.97 22.98
CA LYS A 45 -11.10 -22.55 21.73
C LYS A 45 -10.12 -23.61 21.22
N THR A 46 -10.64 -24.80 20.97
CA THR A 46 -9.92 -25.87 20.27
C THR A 46 -10.61 -26.07 18.94
N GLU A 47 -9.84 -26.08 17.86
CA GLU A 47 -10.34 -26.34 16.52
C GLU A 47 -9.63 -27.56 15.95
N THR A 48 -10.37 -28.35 15.19
CA THR A 48 -9.93 -29.61 14.61
C THR A 48 -10.04 -29.50 13.10
N PHE A 49 -8.99 -29.92 12.39
CA PHE A 49 -8.89 -29.84 10.94
C PHE A 49 -8.36 -31.16 10.38
N LYS A 50 -8.69 -31.47 9.13
CA LYS A 50 -7.89 -32.46 8.39
C LYS A 50 -6.52 -31.89 8.02
N GLY A 51 -5.52 -32.76 7.84
CA GLY A 51 -4.14 -32.36 7.54
C GLY A 51 -4.05 -31.37 6.38
N PHE A 52 -4.74 -31.66 5.27
CA PHE A 52 -4.75 -30.80 4.08
C PHE A 52 -5.50 -29.48 4.30
N GLU A 53 -6.62 -29.48 5.03
CA GLU A 53 -7.41 -28.26 5.33
C GLU A 53 -6.59 -27.30 6.19
N PHE A 54 -5.85 -27.84 7.15
CA PHE A 54 -4.95 -27.07 7.99
C PHE A 54 -3.86 -26.39 7.16
N VAL A 55 -3.26 -27.12 6.22
CA VAL A 55 -2.26 -26.58 5.30
C VAL A 55 -2.87 -25.50 4.40
N ASP A 56 -4.08 -25.69 3.88
CA ASP A 56 -4.76 -24.69 3.04
C ASP A 56 -4.98 -23.38 3.80
N GLN A 57 -5.47 -23.43 5.05
CA GLN A 57 -5.61 -22.24 5.89
C GLN A 57 -4.27 -21.57 6.21
N LEU A 58 -3.20 -22.35 6.37
CA LEU A 58 -1.84 -21.84 6.56
C LEU A 58 -1.33 -21.12 5.31
N VAL A 59 -1.59 -21.68 4.13
CA VAL A 59 -1.14 -21.11 2.86
C VAL A 59 -1.93 -19.84 2.51
N ALA A 60 -3.20 -19.72 2.92
CA ALA A 60 -3.98 -18.48 2.78
C ALA A 60 -3.31 -17.25 3.44
N HIS A 61 -2.40 -17.48 4.39
CA HIS A 61 -1.63 -16.45 5.05
C HIS A 61 -0.35 -16.05 4.30
N LEU A 62 0.12 -16.85 3.34
CA LEU A 62 1.27 -16.55 2.51
C LEU A 62 0.85 -15.61 1.35
N PRO A 63 1.52 -14.46 1.15
CA PRO A 63 1.23 -13.64 0.00
C PRO A 63 1.61 -14.33 -1.31
N PRO A 64 0.89 -14.05 -2.41
CA PRO A 64 1.31 -14.44 -3.74
C PRO A 64 2.65 -13.80 -4.11
N ARG A 65 3.38 -14.44 -5.05
CA ARG A 65 4.72 -13.99 -5.46
C ARG A 65 4.66 -12.53 -5.93
N ARG A 66 5.66 -11.74 -5.50
CA ARG A 66 5.83 -10.32 -5.84
C ARG A 66 4.75 -9.38 -5.28
N VAL A 67 3.91 -9.83 -4.35
CA VAL A 67 2.94 -8.97 -3.64
C VAL A 67 3.39 -8.78 -2.20
N GLN A 68 3.48 -7.52 -1.76
CA GLN A 68 3.77 -7.19 -0.37
C GLN A 68 2.50 -7.34 0.48
N LEU A 69 2.49 -8.28 1.43
CA LEU A 69 1.35 -8.45 2.34
C LEU A 69 1.34 -7.37 3.42
N VAL A 70 0.31 -6.54 3.44
CA VAL A 70 0.05 -5.61 4.54
C VAL A 70 -1.18 -6.07 5.31
N ARG A 71 -0.96 -6.76 6.44
CA ARG A 71 -2.07 -7.16 7.31
C ARG A 71 -2.48 -6.01 8.22
N ARG A 72 -3.73 -5.57 8.10
CA ARG A 72 -4.31 -4.52 8.95
C ARG A 72 -5.21 -5.14 10.00
N TYR A 73 -4.91 -4.88 11.27
CA TYR A 73 -5.65 -5.43 12.42
C TYR A 73 -6.35 -4.33 13.22
N GLY A 74 -7.32 -4.72 14.04
CA GLY A 74 -8.04 -3.80 14.95
C GLY A 74 -8.68 -2.63 14.21
N VAL A 75 -8.48 -1.41 14.71
CA VAL A 75 -9.01 -0.16 14.12
C VAL A 75 -8.51 0.11 12.69
N TYR A 76 -7.41 -0.49 12.27
CA TYR A 76 -6.85 -0.32 10.93
C TYR A 76 -7.43 -1.30 9.90
N ALA A 77 -8.12 -2.36 10.33
CA ALA A 77 -8.75 -3.32 9.44
C ALA A 77 -9.86 -2.64 8.63
N GLY A 78 -9.93 -2.88 7.31
CA GLY A 78 -10.83 -2.14 6.40
C GLY A 78 -12.31 -2.15 6.83
N LYS A 79 -12.81 -3.32 7.26
CA LYS A 79 -14.19 -3.50 7.77
C LYS A 79 -14.42 -2.76 9.09
N VAL A 80 -13.42 -2.76 9.98
CA VAL A 80 -13.51 -2.15 11.32
C VAL A 80 -13.30 -0.64 11.28
N ARG A 81 -12.50 -0.12 10.34
CA ARG A 81 -12.21 1.31 10.20
C ARG A 81 -13.46 2.18 10.03
N LYS A 82 -14.56 1.63 9.52
CA LYS A 82 -15.84 2.33 9.39
C LYS A 82 -16.81 2.07 10.56
N GLN A 83 -16.60 0.98 11.31
CA GLN A 83 -17.53 0.49 12.35
C GLN A 83 -16.91 0.48 13.75
N TRP A 84 -15.74 1.11 13.94
CA TRP A 84 -15.03 1.04 15.22
C TRP A 84 -15.82 1.71 16.37
N GLN A 85 -16.68 2.68 16.05
CA GLN A 85 -17.57 3.37 16.99
C GLN A 85 -18.62 2.41 17.56
N GLU A 86 -19.07 1.43 16.78
CA GLU A 86 -20.00 0.37 17.20
C GLU A 86 -19.30 -0.72 18.02
N ARG A 87 -17.96 -0.67 18.12
CA ARG A 87 -17.12 -1.72 18.73
C ARG A 87 -16.21 -1.15 19.82
N PRO A 88 -16.75 -0.81 21.00
CA PRO A 88 -16.02 -0.14 22.08
C PRO A 88 -14.79 -0.94 22.56
N SER A 89 -14.86 -2.27 22.50
CA SER A 89 -13.74 -3.16 22.85
C SER A 89 -12.50 -2.93 21.97
N ILE A 90 -12.70 -2.59 20.70
CA ILE A 90 -11.60 -2.34 19.75
C ILE A 90 -11.04 -0.94 19.95
N ASN A 91 -11.90 0.07 20.20
CA ASN A 91 -11.47 1.43 20.49
C ASN A 91 -10.57 1.48 21.75
N ARG A 92 -10.94 0.75 22.81
CA ARG A 92 -10.13 0.64 24.04
C ARG A 92 -8.70 0.14 23.80
N LEU A 93 -8.51 -0.72 22.80
CA LEU A 93 -7.21 -1.29 22.43
C LEU A 93 -6.46 -0.41 21.42
N ALA A 94 -7.07 0.67 20.92
CA ALA A 94 -6.41 1.58 20.00
C ALA A 94 -5.33 2.42 20.71
N PRO A 95 -4.25 2.82 20.02
CA PRO A 95 -3.25 3.72 20.59
C PRO A 95 -3.86 5.08 20.99
N GLU A 96 -3.37 5.68 22.08
CA GLU A 96 -3.87 6.98 22.59
C GLU A 96 -3.83 8.09 21.52
N GLY A 97 -2.76 8.16 20.73
CA GLY A 97 -2.64 9.13 19.64
C GLY A 97 -3.68 8.94 18.53
N TRP A 98 -4.20 7.72 18.37
CA TRP A 98 -5.28 7.43 17.43
C TRP A 98 -6.65 7.85 17.99
N GLN A 99 -6.92 7.53 19.27
CA GLN A 99 -8.15 7.93 19.98
C GLN A 99 -8.33 9.45 20.03
N LYS A 100 -7.26 10.21 20.30
CA LYS A 100 -7.29 11.69 20.31
C LYS A 100 -7.68 12.29 18.96
N ARG A 101 -7.30 11.65 17.85
CA ARG A 101 -7.62 12.09 16.49
C ARG A 101 -9.01 11.65 16.02
N HIS A 102 -9.62 10.71 16.74
CA HIS A 102 -10.90 10.11 16.40
C HIS A 102 -11.76 10.07 17.67
N PRO A 103 -12.21 11.24 18.16
CA PRO A 103 -13.08 11.29 19.33
C PRO A 103 -14.37 10.51 19.04
N ASP A 104 -14.86 9.83 20.06
CA ASP A 104 -16.10 9.07 19.96
C ASP A 104 -17.27 10.06 19.80
N LYS A 105 -18.18 9.79 18.85
CA LYS A 105 -19.29 10.72 18.55
C LYS A 105 -20.21 10.93 19.77
N SER A 106 -20.25 9.96 20.68
CA SER A 106 -20.97 10.04 21.96
C SER A 106 -20.48 11.17 22.88
N LEU A 107 -19.22 11.60 22.75
CA LEU A 107 -18.65 12.71 23.54
C LEU A 107 -18.91 14.09 22.93
N ILE A 108 -19.40 14.16 21.69
CA ILE A 108 -19.67 15.43 20.98
C ILE A 108 -21.05 15.99 21.36
N VAL A 109 -21.98 15.14 21.79
CA VAL A 109 -23.38 15.54 22.11
C VAL A 109 -23.51 16.41 23.37
N GLN A 110 -22.50 16.47 24.24
CA GLN A 110 -22.57 17.31 25.46
C GLN A 110 -22.07 18.74 25.28
N LYS A 111 -21.71 19.17 24.07
CA LYS A 111 -21.36 20.56 23.82
C LYS A 111 -21.92 21.04 22.48
N SER A 112 -23.13 21.58 22.52
CA SER A 112 -23.60 22.58 21.56
C SER A 112 -23.61 23.94 22.30
N PRO A 113 -23.49 25.12 21.65
CA PRO A 113 -23.68 25.38 20.22
C PRO A 113 -22.64 26.28 19.53
N GLN A 114 -22.47 26.10 18.22
CA GLN A 114 -22.84 27.10 17.20
C GLN A 114 -22.55 26.57 15.78
N GLU A 115 -23.55 26.72 14.92
CA GLU A 115 -23.44 26.60 13.47
C GLU A 115 -22.43 27.61 12.93
N SER A 116 -21.52 27.15 12.09
CA SER A 116 -21.08 27.92 10.94
C SER A 116 -21.06 26.99 9.73
N GLU A 117 -22.07 27.17 8.89
CA GLU A 117 -22.00 26.81 7.48
C GLU A 117 -20.88 27.64 6.85
N GLU A 118 -19.68 27.08 6.72
CA GLU A 118 -18.68 27.59 5.78
C GLU A 118 -18.18 26.42 4.93
N THR A 119 -18.82 26.31 3.77
CA THR A 119 -18.26 25.65 2.62
C THR A 119 -17.04 26.44 2.19
N ASP A 120 -15.84 25.99 2.56
CA ASP A 120 -14.63 26.51 1.95
C ASP A 120 -13.70 25.42 1.43
N GLN A 121 -13.57 25.49 0.12
CA GLN A 121 -12.65 24.74 -0.72
C GLN A 121 -11.21 25.09 -0.37
N ALA A 122 -10.61 24.40 0.60
CA ALA A 122 -9.17 24.26 0.58
C ALA A 122 -8.82 23.20 -0.47
N PRO A 123 -8.09 23.52 -1.56
CA PRO A 123 -7.58 22.49 -2.45
C PRO A 123 -6.56 21.71 -1.62
N ASP A 124 -7.01 20.58 -1.06
CA ASP A 124 -6.22 19.77 -0.16
C ASP A 124 -4.92 19.37 -0.89
N ALA A 125 -3.82 20.06 -0.56
CA ALA A 125 -2.50 19.75 -1.07
C ALA A 125 -2.19 18.26 -0.82
N TRP A 126 -2.75 17.70 0.26
CA TRP A 126 -2.69 16.30 0.63
C TRP A 126 -3.46 15.36 -0.31
N SER A 127 -4.53 15.83 -0.95
CA SER A 127 -5.28 15.10 -1.98
C SER A 127 -4.56 15.11 -3.32
N LYS A 128 -3.83 16.17 -3.66
CA LYS A 128 -2.90 16.17 -4.81
C LYS A 128 -1.69 15.26 -4.53
N LEU A 129 -1.09 15.33 -3.34
CA LEU A 129 0.02 14.47 -2.91
C LEU A 129 -0.34 12.98 -2.90
N ARG A 130 -1.58 12.63 -2.47
CA ARG A 130 -2.08 11.25 -2.51
C ARG A 130 -2.27 10.73 -3.94
N ARG A 131 -2.79 11.56 -4.84
CA ARG A 131 -2.97 11.22 -6.27
C ARG A 131 -1.63 10.98 -6.99
N GLN A 132 -0.53 11.55 -6.49
CA GLN A 132 0.82 11.37 -7.02
C GLN A 132 1.68 10.40 -6.19
N SER A 133 1.06 9.60 -5.32
CA SER A 133 1.78 8.63 -4.48
C SER A 133 2.59 7.61 -5.29
N TRP A 134 2.11 7.23 -6.48
CA TRP A 134 2.84 6.33 -7.39
C TRP A 134 4.12 6.97 -7.93
N ALA A 135 4.10 8.25 -8.32
CA ALA A 135 5.26 8.95 -8.88
C ALA A 135 6.38 9.10 -7.84
N ARG A 136 6.00 9.47 -6.61
CA ARG A 136 6.93 9.52 -5.48
C ARG A 136 7.55 8.14 -5.18
N LEU A 137 6.78 7.06 -5.33
CA LEU A 137 7.29 5.70 -5.12
C LEU A 137 8.25 5.28 -6.22
N LEU A 138 7.97 5.62 -7.49
CA LEU A 138 8.92 5.40 -8.59
C LEU A 138 10.23 6.15 -8.36
N GLN A 139 10.15 7.42 -7.98
CA GLN A 139 11.33 8.22 -7.65
C GLN A 139 12.11 7.64 -6.48
N LYS A 140 11.45 7.12 -5.46
CA LYS A 140 12.14 6.53 -4.30
C LYS A 140 12.80 5.18 -4.60
N VAL A 141 12.13 4.33 -5.38
CA VAL A 141 12.56 2.94 -5.61
C VAL A 141 13.51 2.83 -6.80
N TYR A 142 13.26 3.62 -7.84
CA TYR A 142 13.99 3.58 -9.11
C TYR A 142 14.79 4.84 -9.38
N GLU A 143 14.74 5.85 -8.49
CA GLU A 143 15.46 7.12 -8.67
C GLU A 143 15.07 7.90 -9.94
N VAL A 144 13.91 7.57 -10.53
CA VAL A 144 13.36 8.22 -11.72
C VAL A 144 12.18 9.11 -11.35
N ASP A 145 12.25 10.39 -11.69
CA ASP A 145 11.11 11.32 -11.59
C ASP A 145 10.29 11.31 -12.90
N PRO A 146 9.08 10.73 -12.92
CA PRO A 146 8.25 10.66 -14.11
C PRO A 146 7.66 12.02 -14.53
N PHE A 147 7.80 13.07 -13.71
CA PHE A 147 7.36 14.42 -14.04
C PHE A 147 8.46 15.29 -14.65
N VAL A 148 9.66 14.75 -14.88
CA VAL A 148 10.76 15.46 -15.52
C VAL A 148 11.18 14.71 -16.78
N CYS A 149 11.19 15.40 -17.91
CA CYS A 149 11.65 14.80 -19.16
C CYS A 149 13.18 14.57 -19.12
N PRO A 150 13.68 13.35 -19.40
CA PRO A 150 15.11 13.08 -19.37
C PRO A 150 15.89 13.76 -20.52
N LYS A 151 15.21 14.17 -21.61
CA LYS A 151 15.86 14.81 -22.77
C LYS A 151 15.97 16.33 -22.63
N CYS A 152 14.91 17.00 -22.17
CA CYS A 152 14.84 18.47 -22.14
C CYS A 152 14.63 19.06 -20.73
N GLN A 153 14.53 18.23 -19.69
CA GLN A 153 14.32 18.63 -18.29
C GLN A 153 13.02 19.43 -18.05
N GLY A 154 12.10 19.45 -19.03
CA GLY A 154 10.80 20.08 -18.90
C GLY A 154 9.86 19.32 -17.96
N ILE A 155 8.88 20.05 -17.41
CA ILE A 155 7.84 19.50 -16.54
C ILE A 155 6.85 18.69 -17.39
N MET A 156 6.57 17.47 -16.97
CA MET A 156 5.60 16.57 -17.59
C MET A 156 4.34 16.43 -16.71
N SER A 157 3.21 16.12 -17.34
CA SER A 157 1.94 15.86 -16.65
C SER A 157 1.30 14.57 -17.17
N VAL A 158 0.53 13.89 -16.31
CA VAL A 158 -0.21 12.69 -16.74
C VAL A 158 -1.42 13.11 -17.56
N VAL A 159 -1.48 12.65 -18.80
CA VAL A 159 -2.62 12.90 -19.71
C VAL A 159 -3.63 11.75 -19.66
N ALA A 160 -3.16 10.50 -19.57
CA ALA A 160 -4.02 9.32 -19.51
C ALA A 160 -3.33 8.16 -18.77
N ILE A 161 -4.15 7.26 -18.20
CA ILE A 161 -3.72 5.96 -17.66
C ILE A 161 -4.33 4.88 -18.55
N ILE A 162 -3.50 4.01 -19.11
CA ILE A 162 -3.92 2.99 -20.08
C ILE A 162 -3.62 1.62 -19.46
N GLU A 163 -4.67 0.85 -19.18
CA GLU A 163 -4.57 -0.46 -18.51
C GLU A 163 -4.73 -1.65 -19.47
N ASP A 164 -5.31 -1.45 -20.67
CA ASP A 164 -5.52 -2.53 -21.64
C ASP A 164 -4.20 -2.92 -22.31
N PRO A 165 -3.73 -4.18 -22.17
CA PRO A 165 -2.50 -4.64 -22.80
C PRO A 165 -2.52 -4.59 -24.33
N LYS A 166 -3.69 -4.72 -24.97
CA LYS A 166 -3.80 -4.66 -26.44
C LYS A 166 -3.53 -3.25 -26.95
N GLU A 167 -4.09 -2.25 -26.29
CA GLU A 167 -3.85 -0.84 -26.61
C GLU A 167 -2.40 -0.44 -26.31
N LEU A 168 -1.85 -0.93 -25.19
CA LEU A 168 -0.44 -0.71 -24.85
C LEU A 168 0.51 -1.24 -25.94
N ALA A 169 0.23 -2.44 -26.48
CA ALA A 169 1.04 -3.03 -27.55
C ALA A 169 1.00 -2.21 -28.85
N LYS A 170 -0.18 -1.68 -29.22
CA LYS A 170 -0.32 -0.79 -30.38
C LYS A 170 0.50 0.49 -30.19
N ILE A 171 0.41 1.13 -29.03
CA ILE A 171 1.13 2.37 -28.71
C ILE A 171 2.65 2.15 -28.75
N ILE A 172 3.15 1.06 -28.15
CA ILE A 172 4.58 0.74 -28.16
C ILE A 172 5.07 0.49 -29.59
N THR A 173 4.29 -0.22 -30.41
CA THR A 173 4.63 -0.49 -31.81
C THR A 173 4.71 0.80 -32.61
N TRP A 174 3.71 1.67 -32.46
CA TRP A 174 3.69 2.99 -33.08
C TRP A 174 4.88 3.87 -32.65
N ALA A 175 5.19 3.92 -31.35
CA ALA A 175 6.30 4.71 -30.83
C ALA A 175 7.66 4.27 -31.38
N LYS A 176 7.89 2.94 -31.48
CA LYS A 176 9.11 2.39 -32.08
C LYS A 176 9.25 2.72 -33.57
N GLN A 177 8.12 2.87 -34.28
CA GLN A 177 8.12 3.25 -35.69
C GLN A 177 8.47 4.73 -35.87
N GLN A 178 7.94 5.59 -35.01
CA GLN A 178 8.30 7.03 -34.99
C GLN A 178 9.78 7.26 -34.65
N GLU A 179 10.37 6.48 -33.73
CA GLU A 179 11.81 6.57 -33.44
C GLU A 179 12.69 6.16 -34.64
N ARG A 180 12.19 5.30 -35.53
CA ARG A 180 12.87 4.96 -36.79
C ARG A 180 12.69 6.03 -37.87
N GLU A 181 11.56 6.72 -37.86
CA GLU A 181 11.19 7.70 -38.89
C GLU A 181 11.70 9.10 -38.61
N HIS A 182 12.07 9.45 -37.36
CA HIS A 182 12.82 10.68 -37.10
C HIS A 182 14.16 10.59 -37.82
N PRO A 183 14.37 11.29 -38.95
CA PRO A 183 15.70 11.41 -39.48
C PRO A 183 16.43 12.21 -38.41
N VAL A 184 17.55 11.69 -37.92
CA VAL A 184 18.55 12.58 -37.37
C VAL A 184 18.82 13.55 -38.51
N ALA A 185 18.29 14.77 -38.42
CA ALA A 185 18.69 15.84 -39.30
C ALA A 185 20.17 16.01 -39.01
N VAL A 186 20.99 15.34 -39.81
CA VAL A 186 22.43 15.57 -39.84
C VAL A 186 22.54 17.07 -40.00
N CYS A 187 23.05 17.74 -38.97
CA CYS A 187 23.29 19.17 -39.01
C CYS A 187 23.93 19.47 -40.36
N ALA A 188 23.35 20.40 -41.12
CA ALA A 188 23.91 20.84 -42.39
C ALA A 188 25.41 21.05 -42.16
N ARG A 189 26.24 20.32 -42.91
CA ARG A 189 27.69 20.38 -42.79
C ARG A 189 28.10 21.86 -42.78
N SER A 190 28.94 22.26 -41.84
CA SER A 190 29.52 23.60 -41.84
C SER A 190 30.09 23.90 -43.23
N PRO A 191 29.93 25.13 -43.75
CA PRO A 191 30.49 25.52 -45.04
C PRO A 191 32.00 25.19 -45.05
N PRO A 192 32.56 24.70 -46.18
CA PRO A 192 33.98 24.41 -46.27
C PRO A 192 34.78 25.66 -45.92
N GLU A 193 35.80 25.48 -45.08
CA GLU A 193 36.65 26.55 -44.61
C GLU A 193 37.38 27.18 -45.80
N LEU A 194 37.17 28.49 -46.01
CA LEU A 194 37.85 29.25 -47.05
C LEU A 194 39.33 29.32 -46.68
N ALA A 195 40.15 28.53 -47.36
CA ALA A 195 41.60 28.68 -47.34
C ALA A 195 41.93 30.11 -47.79
N LEU A 196 42.36 30.95 -46.84
CA LEU A 196 42.93 32.26 -47.13
C LEU A 196 44.21 32.00 -47.92
N VAL A 197 44.15 32.21 -49.23
CA VAL A 197 45.32 32.28 -50.09
C VAL A 197 46.11 33.51 -49.65
N SER A 198 47.28 33.28 -49.05
CA SER A 198 48.27 34.32 -48.77
C SER A 198 48.78 34.88 -50.10
N VAL A 199 48.58 36.18 -50.29
CA VAL A 199 49.23 36.99 -51.34
C VAL A 199 50.68 37.26 -50.93
#